data_AF-A0A4Q3B0X7-F1
#
_entry.id   AF-A0A4Q3B0X7-F1
#
_cell.length_a   1.000
_cell.length_b   1.000
_cell.length_c   1.000
_cell.angle_alpha   90.00
_cell.angle_beta   90.00
_cell.angle_gamma   90.00
#
_symmetry.space_group_name_H-M   'P 1'
#
loop_
_entity.id
_entity.type
_entity.pdbx_description
1 polymer ?
#
loop_
_entity_poly.entity_id
_entity_poly.type
_entity_poly.pdbx_seq_one_letter_code
_entity_poly.pdbx_strand_id
1 'polypeptide(L)' 'MCSKYFKEGECDLEIIDVYQNADLAKGEEIIATPTLIKKAPGITCGLVGDLSDESKVLRILSLKEI' A
#
# COMPACT_ATOMS: atom_id res chain seq x y z
N MET A 1 -5.00 8.57 -5.35
CA MET A 1 -5.81 7.33 -5.27
C MET A 1 -6.79 7.32 -4.09
N CYS A 2 -6.37 7.45 -2.81
CA CYS A 2 -7.32 7.28 -1.71
C CYS A 2 -8.55 8.20 -1.77
N SER A 3 -8.38 9.49 -2.10
CA SER A 3 -9.50 10.44 -2.26
C SER A 3 -10.48 10.11 -3.39
N LYS A 4 -10.11 9.21 -4.32
CA LYS A 4 -10.94 8.82 -5.47
C LYS A 4 -11.77 7.57 -5.18
N TYR A 5 -11.25 6.67 -4.33
CA TYR A 5 -11.84 5.34 -4.12
C TYR A 5 -12.39 5.12 -2.70
N PHE A 6 -12.03 5.96 -1.72
CA PHE A 6 -12.47 5.83 -0.33
C PHE A 6 -13.13 7.11 0.16
N LYS A 7 -14.13 6.96 1.03
CA LYS A 7 -14.70 8.09 1.76
C LYS A 7 -13.72 8.60 2.81
N GLU A 8 -13.91 9.84 3.23
CA GLU A 8 -13.13 10.44 4.31
C GLU A 8 -13.19 9.57 5.57
N GLY A 9 -12.02 9.17 6.09
CA GLY A 9 -11.90 8.27 7.24
C GLY A 9 -11.91 6.77 6.93
N GLU A 10 -12.14 6.34 5.68
CA GLU A 10 -12.11 4.90 5.30
C GLU A 10 -10.76 4.44 4.72
N CYS A 11 -9.86 5.36 4.39
CA CYS A 11 -8.47 5.05 4.04
C CYS A 11 -7.55 5.68 5.08
N ASP A 12 -6.86 4.82 5.84
CA ASP A 12 -5.73 5.20 6.67
C ASP A 12 -4.43 4.94 5.89
N LEU A 13 -3.64 5.98 5.66
CA LEU A 13 -2.42 5.91 4.85
C LEU A 13 -1.24 6.34 5.71
N GLU A 14 -0.31 5.42 5.90
CA GLU A 14 0.96 5.68 6.57
C GLU A 14 2.10 5.63 5.55
N ILE A 15 2.94 6.67 5.53
CA ILE A 15 4.13 6.73 4.67
C ILE A 15 5.35 6.56 5.56
N ILE A 16 6.07 5.45 5.34
CA ILE A 16 7.25 5.11 6.12
C ILE A 16 8.48 5.28 5.23
N ASP A 17 9.40 6.16 5.65
CA ASP A 17 10.72 6.23 5.05
C ASP A 17 11.57 5.06 5.57
N VAL A 18 11.90 4.13 4.67
CA VAL A 18 12.67 2.93 4.99
C VAL A 18 14.13 3.22 5.37
N TYR A 19 14.69 4.37 4.97
CA TYR A 19 16.04 4.77 5.39
C TYR A 19 16.04 5.23 6.84
N GLN A 20 14.96 5.86 7.30
CA GLN A 20 14.80 6.25 8.70
C GLN A 20 14.35 5.08 9.60
N ASN A 21 13.56 4.16 9.04
CA ASN A 21 12.94 3.05 9.79
C ASN A 21 13.30 1.68 9.19
N ALA A 22 14.61 1.38 9.11
CA ALA A 22 15.11 0.15 8.51
C ALA A 22 14.59 -1.13 9.21
N ASP A 23 14.35 -1.08 10.52
CA ASP A 23 13.81 -2.22 11.29
C ASP A 23 12.40 -2.62 10.84
N LEU A 24 11.54 -1.64 10.52
CA LEU A 24 10.19 -1.90 10.00
C LEU A 24 10.26 -2.52 8.60
N ALA A 25 11.15 -2.02 7.74
CA ALA A 25 11.37 -2.58 6.41
C ALA A 25 11.82 -4.05 6.48
N LYS A 26 12.68 -4.38 7.45
CA LYS A 26 13.13 -5.75 7.69
C LYS A 26 12.01 -6.64 8.24
N GLY A 27 11.19 -6.12 9.15
CA GLY A 27 10.05 -6.85 9.72
C GLY A 27 8.96 -7.18 8.70
N GLU A 28 8.74 -6.31 7.71
CA GLU A 28 7.79 -6.49 6.61
C GLU A 28 8.44 -7.11 5.35
N GLU A 29 9.69 -7.59 5.46
CA GLU A 29 10.47 -8.20 4.37
C GLU A 29 10.50 -7.38 3.07
N ILE A 30 10.64 -6.05 3.20
CA ILE A 30 10.70 -5.13 2.06
C ILE A 30 12.07 -5.22 1.38
N ILE A 31 12.12 -5.90 0.23
CA ILE A 31 13.36 -6.10 -0.55
C ILE A 31 13.61 -4.93 -1.52
N ALA A 32 12.55 -4.22 -1.92
CA ALA A 32 12.61 -3.17 -2.91
C ALA A 32 11.75 -1.98 -2.50
N THR A 33 12.11 -0.79 -2.97
CA THR A 33 11.32 0.42 -2.81
C THR A 33 11.04 1.06 -4.17
N PRO A 34 9.89 1.74 -4.34
CA PRO A 34 8.78 1.88 -3.37
C PRO A 34 7.90 0.62 -3.27
N THR A 35 7.41 0.33 -2.04
CA THR A 35 6.50 -0.79 -1.75
C THR A 35 5.27 -0.30 -1.01
N LEU A 36 4.08 -0.72 -1.45
CA LEU A 36 2.80 -0.43 -0.82
C LEU A 36 2.25 -1.70 -0.18
N ILE A 37 1.92 -1.64 1.11
CA ILE A 37 1.37 -2.76 1.86
C ILE A 37 -0.04 -2.40 2.34
N LYS A 38 -1.04 -3.20 1.98
CA LYS A 38 -2.38 -3.10 2.57
C LYS A 38 -2.45 -4.03 3.76
N LYS A 39 -2.67 -3.48 4.96
CA LYS A 39 -2.84 -4.28 6.20
C LYS A 39 -4.30 -4.65 6.50
N ALA A 40 -5.27 -3.85 6.08
CA ALA A 40 -6.69 -4.10 6.36
C ALA A 40 -7.65 -3.41 5.35
N PRO A 41 -8.92 -3.84 5.27
CA PRO A 41 -9.46 -5.09 5.78
C PRO A 41 -9.15 -6.27 4.83
N GLY A 42 -8.82 -7.43 5.40
CA GLY A 42 -8.60 -8.68 4.65
C GLY A 42 -7.15 -9.16 4.65
N ILE A 43 -6.73 -9.75 3.53
CA ILE A 43 -5.39 -10.34 3.36
C ILE A 43 -4.36 -9.24 3.20
N THR A 44 -3.23 -9.36 3.90
CA THR A 44 -2.09 -8.49 3.73
C THR A 44 -1.47 -8.70 2.36
N CYS A 45 -1.51 -7.66 1.51
CA CYS A 45 -0.92 -7.69 0.17
C CYS A 45 0.13 -6.60 0.03
N GLY A 46 1.29 -6.96 -0.53
CA GLY A 46 2.37 -6.05 -0.88
C GLY A 46 2.47 -5.84 -2.39
N LEU A 47 2.70 -4.61 -2.83
CA LEU A 47 2.96 -4.24 -4.21
C LEU A 47 4.27 -3.45 -4.30
N VAL A 48 5.21 -3.93 -5.10
CA VAL A 48 6.45 -3.23 -5.42
C VAL A 48 6.29 -2.46 -6.75
N GLY A 49 6.66 -1.19 -6.77
CA GLY A 49 6.65 -0.37 -7.98
C GLY A 49 6.15 1.06 -7.75
N ASP A 50 6.16 1.86 -8.81
CA ASP A 50 5.86 3.30 -8.81
C ASP A 50 4.37 3.66 -8.62
N LEU A 51 3.49 2.66 -8.46
CA LEU A 51 2.05 2.81 -8.25
C LEU A 51 1.32 3.62 -9.35
N SER A 52 1.97 3.91 -10.48
CA SER A 52 1.41 4.70 -11.58
C SER A 52 0.23 4.02 -12.28
N ASP A 53 0.19 2.68 -12.23
CA ASP A 53 -0.81 1.86 -12.91
C ASP A 53 -1.98 1.54 -11.98
N GLU A 54 -2.97 2.44 -11.92
CA GLU A 54 -4.12 2.35 -11.01
C GLU A 54 -4.85 0.99 -11.12
N SER A 55 -5.04 0.48 -12.33
CA SER A 55 -5.74 -0.80 -12.56
C SER A 55 -5.00 -2.00 -11.96
N LYS A 56 -3.66 -2.04 -12.04
CA LYS A 56 -2.86 -3.08 -11.39
C LYS A 56 -2.93 -2.97 -9.87
N VAL A 57 -2.80 -1.75 -9.36
CA VAL A 57 -2.85 -1.46 -7.92
C VAL A 57 -4.17 -1.93 -7.32
N LEU A 58 -5.31 -1.54 -7.92
CA LEU A 58 -6.64 -1.95 -7.47
C LEU A 58 -6.83 -3.47 -7.51
N ARG A 59 -6.35 -4.14 -8.56
CA ARG A 59 -6.47 -5.59 -8.71
C ARG A 59 -5.66 -6.35 -7.66
N ILE A 60 -4.44 -5.91 -7.38
CA ILE A 60 -3.54 -6.57 -6.40
C ILE A 60 -4.02 -6.33 -4.97
N LEU A 61 -4.46 -5.12 -4.66
CA LEU A 61 -5.00 -4.77 -3.34
C LEU A 61 -6.45 -5.26 -3.13
N SER A 62 -7.04 -5.88 -4.15
CA SER A 62 -8.43 -6.34 -4.17
C SER A 62 -9.41 -5.24 -3.73
N LEU A 63 -9.17 -4.02 -4.21
CA LEU A 63 -10.02 -2.86 -3.95
C LEU A 63 -11.09 -2.80 -5.03
N LYS A 64 -12.34 -2.61 -4.63
CA LYS A 64 -13.46 -2.42 -5.55
C LYS A 64 -13.64 -0.93 -5.80
N GLU A 65 -13.84 -0.56 -7.06
CA GLU A 65 -14.47 0.71 -7.40
C GLU A 65 -15.88 0.72 -6.80
N ILE A 66 -16.18 1.77 -6.02
CA ILE A 66 -17.52 2.03 -5.48
C ILE A 66 -18.28 2.86 -6.50
#